data_AF-A0A970GIZ4-F1
#
_entry.id   AF-A0A970GIZ4-F1
#
_cell.length_a   1.000
_cell.length_b   1.000
_cell.length_c   1.000
_cell.angle_alpha   90.00
_cell.angle_beta   90.00
_cell.angle_gamma   90.00
#
_symmetry.space_group_name_H-M   'P 1'
#
loop_
_entity.id
_entity.type
_entity.pdbx_description
1 polymer ?
#
loop_
_entity_poly.entity_id
_entity_poly.type
_entity_poly.pdbx_seq_one_letter_code
_entity_poly.pdbx_strand_id
1 'polypeptide(L)' 'MTRQTLIKQTLKTLSKLPREKVQEVADFADFIFKKYDEEILQKGMEKLVSDSKTYEFLKEEEDLYTVSDLKEKY' A
#
# COMPACT_ATOMS: atom_id res chain seq x y z
N MET A 1 25.21 -2.94 -0.86
CA MET A 1 25.31 -1.70 -1.67
C MET A 1 24.69 -0.57 -0.89
N THR A 2 25.32 0.62 -0.85
CA THR A 2 24.71 1.81 -0.24
C THR A 2 23.85 2.54 -1.28
N ARG A 3 22.82 3.26 -0.82
CA ARG A 3 21.93 4.07 -1.69
C ARG A 3 22.73 5.02 -2.59
N GLN A 4 23.78 5.64 -2.04
CA GLN A 4 24.65 6.56 -2.78
C GLN A 4 25.42 5.86 -3.91
N THR A 5 25.94 4.66 -3.69
CA THR A 5 26.62 3.88 -4.73
C THR A 5 25.66 3.52 -5.85
N LEU A 6 24.42 3.16 -5.51
CA LEU A 6 23.39 2.80 -6.48
C LEU A 6 23.01 4.00 -7.36
N ILE A 7 22.78 5.17 -6.77
CA ILE A 7 22.51 6.42 -7.52
C ILE A 7 23.66 6.76 -8.46
N LYS A 8 24.91 6.69 -7.99
CA LYS A 8 26.09 6.98 -8.82
C LYS A 8 26.22 6.01 -10.00
N GLN A 9 25.98 4.72 -9.78
CA GLN A 9 25.99 3.73 -10.85
C GLN A 9 24.88 3.98 -11.87
N THR A 10 23.66 4.29 -11.42
CA THR A 10 22.53 4.62 -12.30
C THR A 10 22.83 5.85 -13.17
N LEU A 11 23.36 6.93 -12.60
CA LEU A 11 23.74 8.13 -13.36
C LEU A 11 24.81 7.81 -14.42
N LYS A 12 25.82 7.00 -14.07
CA LYS A 12 26.87 6.57 -15.00
C LYS A 12 26.32 5.70 -16.15
N THR A 13 25.26 4.94 -15.90
CA THR A 13 24.59 4.13 -16.94
C THR A 13 23.72 5.02 -17.83
N LEU A 14 22.93 5.92 -17.23
CA LEU A 14 22.08 6.87 -17.95
C LEU A 14 22.90 7.78 -18.88
N SER A 15 24.09 8.21 -18.46
CA SER A 15 24.96 9.06 -19.29
C SER A 15 25.49 8.39 -20.54
N LYS A 16 25.37 7.06 -20.66
CA LYS A 16 25.80 6.28 -21.83
C LYS A 16 24.65 5.95 -22.78
N LEU A 17 23.42 6.22 -22.37
CA LEU A 17 22.24 5.90 -23.17
C LEU A 17 21.91 7.02 -24.15
N PRO A 18 21.33 6.70 -25.32
CA PRO A 18 20.71 7.69 -26.19
C PRO A 18 19.60 8.45 -25.47
N ARG A 19 19.36 9.71 -25.87
CA ARG A 19 18.36 10.59 -25.26
C ARG A 19 16.97 9.95 -25.15
N GLU A 20 16.54 9.24 -26.19
CA GLU A 20 15.25 8.54 -26.24
C GLU A 20 15.12 7.51 -25.10
N LYS A 21 16.19 6.75 -24.84
CA LYS A 21 16.20 5.75 -23.77
C LYS A 21 16.31 6.38 -22.39
N VAL A 22 16.99 7.51 -22.26
CA VAL A 22 16.99 8.29 -21.01
C VAL A 22 15.57 8.80 -20.71
N GLN A 23 14.84 9.25 -21.74
CA GLN A 23 13.45 9.68 -21.60
C GLN A 23 12.55 8.51 -21.14
N GLU A 24 12.65 7.34 -21.76
CA GLU A 24 11.89 6.15 -21.34
C GLU A 24 12.13 5.80 -19.86
N VAL A 25 13.39 5.88 -19.41
CA VAL A 25 13.72 5.61 -18.00
C VAL A 25 13.16 6.69 -17.07
N ALA A 26 13.18 7.96 -17.49
CA ALA A 26 12.59 9.05 -16.73
C ALA A 26 11.07 8.88 -16.58
N ASP A 27 10.38 8.59 -17.68
CA ASP A 27 8.93 8.37 -17.69
C ASP A 27 8.55 7.18 -16.78
N PHE A 28 9.35 6.11 -16.80
CA PHE A 28 9.13 4.96 -15.93
C PHE A 28 9.42 5.27 -14.45
N ALA A 29 10.46 6.06 -14.16
CA ALA A 29 10.75 6.49 -12.80
C ALA A 29 9.61 7.35 -12.22
N ASP A 30 9.06 8.26 -13.02
CA ASP A 30 7.90 9.08 -12.64
C ASP A 30 6.65 8.23 -12.40
N PHE A 31 6.43 7.21 -13.23
CA PHE A 31 5.34 6.25 -13.02
C PHE A 31 5.48 5.49 -11.69
N ILE A 32 6.67 4.98 -11.39
CA ILE A 32 6.93 4.29 -10.11
C ILE A 32 6.70 5.23 -8.93
N PHE A 33 7.19 6.46 -9.04
CA PHE A 33 7.05 7.45 -7.96
C PHE A 33 5.57 7.74 -7.66
N LYS A 34 4.76 7.99 -8.70
CA LYS A 34 3.30 8.20 -8.54
C LYS A 34 2.62 7.00 -7.88
N LYS A 35 2.93 5.78 -8.33
CA LYS A 35 2.36 4.56 -7.75
C LYS A 35 2.72 4.40 -6.26
N TYR A 36 3.97 4.73 -5.90
CA TYR A 36 4.41 4.67 -4.51
C TYR A 36 3.69 5.69 -3.63
N ASP A 37 3.52 6.92 -4.11
CA ASP A 37 2.77 7.96 -3.39
C ASP A 37 1.30 7.58 -3.22
N GLU A 38 0.66 7.03 -4.25
CA GLU A 38 -0.71 6.50 -4.18
C GLU A 38 -0.84 5.37 -3.16
N GLU A 39 0.12 4.44 -3.11
CA GLU A 39 0.13 3.35 -2.14
C GLU A 39 0.27 3.86 -0.71
N ILE A 40 1.10 4.87 -0.47
CA ILE A 40 1.21 5.53 0.85
C ILE A 40 -0.12 6.18 1.23
N LEU A 41 -0.74 6.91 0.31
CA LEU A 41 -2.02 7.59 0.54
C LEU A 41 -3.12 6.58 0.89
N GLN A 42 -3.22 5.49 0.11
CA GLN A 42 -4.18 4.42 0.34
C GLN A 42 -3.99 3.79 1.73
N LYS A 43 -2.75 3.44 2.10
CA LYS A 43 -2.45 2.89 3.44
C LYS A 43 -2.83 3.86 4.56
N GLY A 44 -2.60 5.16 4.34
CA GLY A 44 -3.03 6.21 5.26
C GLY A 44 -4.56 6.23 5.43
N MET A 45 -5.31 6.17 4.34
CA MET A 45 -6.77 6.09 4.37
C MET A 45 -7.28 4.83 5.06
N GLU A 46 -6.73 3.65 4.72
CA GLU A 46 -7.08 2.38 5.35
C GLU A 46 -6.87 2.43 6.86
N LYS A 47 -5.73 2.99 7.31
CA LYS A 47 -5.46 3.19 8.73
C LYS A 47 -6.48 4.10 9.40
N LEU A 48 -6.80 5.25 8.79
CA LEU A 48 -7.79 6.19 9.33
C LEU A 48 -9.18 5.56 9.44
N VAL A 49 -9.57 4.73 8.47
CA VAL A 49 -10.84 3.98 8.49
C VAL A 49 -10.83 2.90 9.57
N SER A 50 -9.75 2.12 9.67
CA SER A 50 -9.57 1.07 10.69
C SER A 50 -9.59 1.62 12.13
N ASP A 51 -9.02 2.82 12.32
CA ASP A 51 -8.97 3.53 13.60
C ASP A 51 -10.26 4.34 13.86
N SER A 52 -11.17 4.44 12.89
CA SER A 52 -12.43 5.16 13.04
C SER A 52 -13.41 4.39 13.90
N LYS A 53 -13.98 5.05 14.91
CA LYS A 53 -15.03 4.51 15.77
C LYS A 53 -16.34 4.21 15.02
N THR A 54 -16.50 4.77 13.83
CA THR A 54 -17.71 4.58 13.00
C THR A 54 -17.96 3.11 12.68
N TYR A 55 -16.90 2.30 12.58
CA TYR A 55 -16.97 0.86 12.26
C TYR A 55 -16.62 -0.03 13.45
N GLU A 56 -16.58 0.50 14.67
CA GLU A 56 -16.21 -0.26 15.87
C GLU A 56 -17.21 -1.40 16.14
N PHE A 57 -18.48 -1.21 15.77
CA PHE A 57 -19.52 -2.24 15.81
C PHE A 57 -19.23 -3.48 14.94
N LEU A 58 -18.35 -3.40 13.94
CA LEU A 58 -17.94 -4.56 13.14
C LEU A 58 -16.88 -5.43 13.85
N LYS A 59 -16.24 -4.91 14.90
CA LYS A 59 -15.25 -5.65 15.71
C LYS A 59 -15.90 -6.47 16.81
N GLU A 60 -17.16 -6.18 17.14
CA GLU A 60 -17.96 -6.95 18.08
C GLU A 60 -18.87 -7.88 17.27
N GLU A 61 -18.64 -9.19 17.38
CA GLU A 61 -19.67 -10.14 16.98
C GLU A 61 -20.74 -10.15 18.07
N GLU A 62 -21.96 -9.70 17.76
CA GLU A 62 -23.10 -9.93 18.64
C GLU A 62 -23.32 -11.44 18.75
N ASP A 63 -23.42 -11.97 19.97
CA ASP A 63 -23.84 -13.35 20.22
C ASP A 63 -25.30 -13.53 19.77
N LEU A 64 -25.50 -13.80 18.48
CA LEU A 64 -26.81 -13.88 17.82
C LEU A 64 -27.68 -15.03 18.34
N TYR A 65 -27.06 -16.11 18.81
CA TYR A 65 -27.76 -17.28 19.33
C TYR A 65 -27.00 -17.87 20.50
N THR A 66 -27.73 -18.16 21.57
CA THR A 66 -27.24 -18.83 22.76
C THR A 66 -27.85 -20.23 22.87
N VAL A 67 -27.28 -21.08 23.72
CA VAL A 67 -27.87 -22.40 24.06
C VAL A 67 -29.28 -22.26 24.64
N SER A 68 -29.63 -21.08 25.15
CA SER A 68 -30.97 -20.71 25.63
C SER A 68 -32.01 -20.64 24.51
N ASP A 69 -31.59 -20.35 23.28
CA ASP A 69 -32.46 -20.22 22.10
C ASP A 69 -32.78 -21.58 21.45
N LEU A 70 -32.16 -22.66 21.94
CA LEU A 70 -32.43 -24.01 21.47
C LEU A 70 -33.82 -24.48 21.94
N LYS A 71 -34.67 -24.81 20.96
CA LYS A 71 -36.02 -25.34 21.19
C LYS A 71 -36.02 -26.72 21.87
N GLU A 72 -34.95 -27.48 21.71
CA GLU A 72 -34.79 -28.82 22.27
C GLU A 72 -33.37 -29.01 22.79
N LYS A 73 -33.23 -29.53 24.01
CA LYS A 73 -31.95 -29.80 24.67
C LYS A 73 -31.87 -31.31 24.93
N TYR A 74 -30.86 -31.97 24.39
CA TYR A 74 -30.58 -33.40 24.60
C TYR A 74 -29.59 -33.62 25.76
#